data_AF-A0A922VN80-F1
#
_entry.id   AF-A0A922VN80-F1
#
_cell.length_a   1.000
_cell.length_b   1.000
_cell.length_c   1.000
_cell.angle_alpha   90.00
_cell.angle_beta   90.00
_cell.angle_gamma   90.00
#
_symmetry.space_group_name_H-M   'P 1'
#
loop_
_entity.id
_entity.type
_entity.pdbx_description
1 polymer ?
#
loop_
_entity_poly.entity_id
_entity_poly.type
_entity_poly.pdbx_seq_one_letter_code
_entity_poly.pdbx_strand_id
1 'polypeptide(L)'
;MLTASAYRISAASLPVSLQLSVLVTNPDGIPLEGATVTFSLTVPGIPPVAKEATTGSDGRATFTTTLPTGVTPGAGLATVVATTSEFGTASANKAITIVK
;
A
#
# COMPACT_ATOMS: atom_id res chain seq x y z
N MET A 1 6.18 8.03 -3.56
CA MET A 1 6.59 6.67 -4.00
C MET A 1 5.94 5.61 -3.12
N LEU A 2 5.30 4.59 -3.71
CA LEU A 2 4.71 3.45 -2.98
C LEU A 2 5.65 2.24 -2.98
N THR A 3 5.84 1.62 -1.81
CA THR A 3 6.61 0.40 -1.60
C THR A 3 5.78 -0.65 -0.84
N ALA A 4 6.16 -1.91 -1.00
CA ALA A 4 5.58 -3.05 -0.30
C ALA A 4 6.70 -3.93 0.26
N SER A 5 6.53 -4.50 1.46
CA SER A 5 7.51 -5.39 2.10
C SER A 5 7.74 -6.68 1.30
N ALA A 6 6.73 -7.13 0.59
CA ALA A 6 6.79 -8.20 -0.39
C ALA A 6 5.89 -7.88 -1.59
N TYR A 7 6.30 -8.29 -2.78
CA TYR A 7 5.51 -8.13 -4.01
C TYR A 7 5.29 -9.46 -4.73
N ARG A 8 5.99 -10.53 -4.31
CA ARG A 8 5.79 -11.90 -4.78
C ARG A 8 5.72 -12.81 -3.55
N ILE A 9 4.58 -13.46 -3.34
CA ILE A 9 4.25 -14.18 -2.10
C ILE A 9 3.81 -15.59 -2.48
N SER A 10 4.42 -16.62 -1.89
CA SER A 10 3.96 -18.00 -2.10
C SER A 10 2.70 -18.25 -1.27
N ALA A 11 1.69 -18.87 -1.88
CA ALA A 11 0.49 -19.31 -1.20
C ALA A 11 0.80 -20.30 -0.06
N ALA A 12 1.90 -21.07 -0.17
CA ALA A 12 2.35 -22.00 0.86
C ALA A 12 2.96 -21.30 2.10
N SER A 13 3.35 -20.02 1.99
CA SER A 13 3.89 -19.25 3.11
C SER A 13 2.82 -18.51 3.92
N LEU A 14 1.55 -18.61 3.51
CA LEU A 14 0.44 -17.93 4.18
C LEU A 14 0.12 -18.59 5.54
N PRO A 15 -0.30 -17.81 6.56
CA PRO A 15 -0.53 -16.37 6.50
C PRO A 15 0.77 -15.55 6.60
N VAL A 16 0.80 -14.39 5.92
CA VAL A 16 1.94 -13.45 6.01
C VAL A 16 1.47 -12.05 6.35
N SER A 17 2.33 -11.29 7.06
CA SER A 17 2.15 -9.86 7.24
C SER A 17 2.71 -9.10 6.03
N LEU A 18 1.86 -8.33 5.38
CA LEU A 18 2.22 -7.44 4.27
C LEU A 18 2.16 -5.99 4.78
N GLN A 19 3.28 -5.27 4.62
CA GLN A 19 3.36 -3.85 4.93
C GLN A 19 3.48 -3.06 3.62
N LEU A 20 2.62 -2.06 3.46
CA LEU A 20 2.70 -1.02 2.45
C LEU A 20 3.24 0.26 3.09
N SER A 21 4.11 0.97 2.39
CA SER A 21 4.60 2.28 2.81
C SER A 21 4.58 3.23 1.63
N VAL A 22 4.15 4.46 1.86
CA VAL A 22 4.26 5.53 0.87
C VAL A 22 5.08 6.66 1.46
N LEU A 23 5.97 7.23 0.63
CA LEU A 23 6.57 8.53 0.85
C LEU A 23 5.82 9.56 0.00
N VAL A 24 5.29 10.59 0.63
CA VAL A 24 4.64 11.74 -0.02
C VAL A 24 5.62 12.91 0.03
N THR A 25 5.86 13.52 -1.13
CA THR A 25 6.71 14.71 -1.26
C THR A 25 5.98 15.80 -2.03
N ASN A 26 6.38 17.05 -1.82
CA ASN A 26 5.98 18.16 -2.68
C ASN A 26 6.69 18.06 -4.05
N PRO A 27 6.38 18.95 -5.01
CA PRO A 27 7.05 18.98 -6.32
C PRO A 27 8.58 19.17 -6.26
N ASP A 28 9.09 19.81 -5.21
CA ASP A 28 10.53 20.01 -4.99
C ASP A 28 11.22 18.80 -4.35
N GLY A 29 10.48 17.72 -4.07
CA GLY A 29 10.99 16.50 -3.45
C GLY A 29 11.10 16.54 -1.92
N ILE A 30 10.55 17.57 -1.27
CA ILE A 30 10.52 17.70 0.20
C ILE A 30 9.41 16.82 0.78
N PRO A 31 9.68 15.98 1.80
CA PRO A 31 8.66 15.18 2.47
C PRO A 31 7.52 16.02 3.05
N LEU A 32 6.28 15.55 2.88
CA LEU A 32 5.08 16.25 3.36
C LEU A 32 4.48 15.53 4.56
N GLU A 33 4.51 16.17 5.72
CA GLU A 33 3.78 15.77 6.92
C GLU A 33 2.29 16.14 6.80
N GLY A 34 1.42 15.34 7.43
CA GLY A 34 -0.01 15.66 7.54
C GLY A 34 -0.84 15.37 6.28
N ALA A 35 -0.27 14.76 5.24
CA ALA A 35 -1.01 14.33 4.06
C ALA A 35 -1.91 13.14 4.41
N THR A 36 -3.17 13.17 3.97
CA THR A 36 -4.11 12.05 4.13
C THR A 36 -3.86 11.04 3.02
N VAL A 37 -3.64 9.79 3.39
CA VAL A 37 -3.29 8.70 2.49
C VAL A 37 -4.31 7.58 2.63
N THR A 38 -4.96 7.21 1.54
CA THR A 38 -5.82 6.02 1.46
C THR A 38 -5.08 4.91 0.74
N PHE A 39 -4.77 3.83 1.44
CA PHE A 39 -4.27 2.59 0.88
C PHE A 39 -5.43 1.68 0.50
N SER A 40 -5.34 1.04 -0.66
CA SER A 40 -6.23 -0.05 -1.06
C SER A 40 -5.44 -1.25 -1.53
N LEU A 41 -5.90 -2.45 -1.20
CA LEU A 41 -5.29 -3.72 -1.60
C LEU A 41 -6.37 -4.67 -2.12
N THR A 42 -6.16 -5.17 -3.34
CA THR A 42 -6.94 -6.27 -3.92
C THR A 42 -6.03 -7.45 -4.19
N VAL A 43 -6.42 -8.63 -3.71
CA VAL A 43 -5.73 -9.90 -4.00
C VAL A 43 -6.80 -10.98 -4.23
N PRO A 44 -6.61 -11.93 -5.15
CA PRO A 44 -7.60 -12.97 -5.40
C PRO A 44 -7.90 -13.83 -4.15
N GLY A 45 -9.18 -14.04 -3.86
CA GLY A 45 -9.61 -14.86 -2.73
C GLY A 45 -9.72 -14.11 -1.40
N ILE A 46 -9.43 -12.80 -1.36
CA ILE A 46 -9.73 -11.95 -0.19
C ILE A 46 -10.65 -10.79 -0.58
N PRO A 47 -11.53 -10.34 0.32
CA PRO A 47 -12.23 -9.08 0.15
C PRO A 47 -11.23 -7.93 -0.01
N PRO A 48 -11.52 -6.93 -0.87
CA PRO A 48 -10.72 -5.72 -0.96
C PRO A 48 -10.55 -5.06 0.41
N VAL A 49 -9.34 -4.60 0.70
CA VAL A 49 -9.03 -3.89 1.94
C VAL A 49 -8.74 -2.44 1.60
N ALA A 50 -9.29 -1.50 2.38
CA ALA A 50 -8.98 -0.09 2.29
C ALA A 50 -8.71 0.47 3.69
N LYS A 51 -7.70 1.33 3.81
CA LYS A 51 -7.33 1.96 5.08
C LYS A 51 -6.74 3.34 4.87
N GLU A 52 -7.17 4.28 5.69
CA GLU A 52 -6.59 5.62 5.76
C GLU A 52 -5.47 5.70 6.79
N ALA A 53 -4.46 6.53 6.48
CA ALA A 53 -3.35 6.89 7.33
C ALA A 53 -2.93 8.34 7.04
N THR A 54 -2.22 8.97 7.97
CA THR A 54 -1.65 10.31 7.80
C THR A 54 -0.13 10.20 7.74
N THR A 55 0.52 11.00 6.90
CA THR A 55 1.98 11.03 6.86
C THR A 55 2.58 11.69 8.10
N GLY A 56 3.66 11.10 8.63
CA GLY A 56 4.45 11.69 9.71
C GLY A 56 5.43 12.76 9.22
N SER A 57 6.28 13.26 10.11
CA SER A 57 7.29 14.29 9.83
C SER A 57 8.35 13.89 8.81
N ASP A 58 8.51 12.59 8.55
CA ASP A 58 9.36 12.03 7.49
C ASP A 58 8.63 11.89 6.13
N GLY A 59 7.39 12.40 6.05
CA GLY A 59 6.50 12.31 4.90
C GLY A 59 5.99 10.90 4.61
N ARG A 60 6.11 9.96 5.55
CA ARG A 60 5.73 8.56 5.34
C ARG A 60 4.42 8.22 6.03
N ALA A 61 3.62 7.42 5.34
CA ALA A 61 2.50 6.69 5.91
C ALA A 61 2.70 5.19 5.68
N THR A 62 2.26 4.37 6.63
CA THR A 62 2.38 2.91 6.56
C THR A 62 1.05 2.23 6.85
N PHE A 63 0.78 1.15 6.12
CA PHE A 63 -0.37 0.29 6.33
C PHE A 63 0.10 -1.16 6.40
N THR A 64 -0.32 -1.89 7.43
CA THR A 64 0.00 -3.31 7.60
C THR A 64 -1.28 -4.12 7.57
N THR A 65 -1.27 -5.23 6.83
CA THR A 65 -2.38 -6.18 6.77
C THR A 65 -1.87 -7.61 6.73
N THR A 66 -2.71 -8.56 7.12
CA THR A 66 -2.39 -9.98 7.06
C THR A 66 -3.07 -10.58 5.85
N LEU A 67 -2.30 -11.22 4.97
CA LEU A 67 -2.85 -12.10 3.95
C LEU A 67 -3.16 -13.45 4.61
N PRO A 68 -4.44 -13.87 4.69
CA PRO A 68 -4.84 -15.12 5.33
C PRO A 68 -4.41 -16.33 4.50
N THR A 69 -4.59 -17.54 5.04
CA THR A 69 -4.56 -18.77 4.24
C THR A 69 -5.76 -18.81 3.28
N GLY A 70 -5.64 -19.59 2.19
CA GLY A 70 -6.73 -19.73 1.21
C GLY A 70 -6.79 -18.64 0.14
N VAL A 71 -5.80 -17.74 0.08
CA VAL A 71 -5.62 -16.79 -1.03
C VAL A 71 -5.31 -17.56 -2.32
N THR A 72 -5.97 -17.19 -3.40
CA THR A 72 -5.79 -17.86 -4.70
C THR A 72 -4.55 -17.30 -5.40
N PRO A 73 -3.68 -18.14 -6.00
CA PRO A 73 -2.60 -17.67 -6.86
C PRO A 73 -3.12 -16.75 -7.97
N GLY A 74 -2.42 -15.65 -8.21
CA GLY A 74 -2.83 -14.64 -9.19
C GLY A 74 -2.27 -13.26 -8.90
N ALA A 75 -2.65 -12.31 -9.76
CA ALA A 75 -2.25 -10.91 -9.63
C ALA A 75 -3.20 -10.17 -8.67
N GLY A 76 -2.60 -9.42 -7.75
CA GLY A 76 -3.23 -8.42 -6.91
C GLY A 76 -2.62 -7.04 -7.15
N LEU A 77 -3.27 -6.01 -6.61
CA LEU A 77 -2.87 -4.62 -6.78
C LEU A 77 -2.98 -3.88 -5.45
N ALA A 78 -1.88 -3.26 -5.04
CA ALA A 78 -1.87 -2.23 -4.04
C ALA A 78 -1.97 -0.87 -4.74
N THR A 79 -2.90 -0.03 -4.31
CA THR A 79 -3.00 1.36 -4.74
C THR A 79 -2.94 2.28 -3.54
N VAL A 80 -2.50 3.51 -3.79
CA VAL A 80 -2.49 4.56 -2.80
C VAL A 80 -2.95 5.85 -3.45
N VAL A 81 -3.79 6.59 -2.74
CA VAL A 81 -4.21 7.96 -3.08
C VAL A 81 -3.80 8.85 -1.93
N ALA A 82 -2.98 9.86 -2.19
CA ALA A 82 -2.57 10.85 -1.22
C ALA A 82 -3.25 12.17 -1.55
N THR A 83 -3.91 12.77 -0.57
CA THR A 83 -4.53 14.09 -0.67
C THR A 83 -3.79 15.04 0.26
N THR A 84 -3.39 16.17 -0.30
CA THR A 84 -2.73 17.26 0.41
C THR A 84 -3.60 18.51 0.34
N SER A 85 -3.56 19.34 1.36
CA SER A 85 -4.30 20.61 1.38
C SER A 85 -3.76 21.62 0.36
N GLU A 86 -2.47 21.57 0.08
CA GLU A 86 -1.75 22.59 -0.70
C GLU A 86 -1.46 22.17 -2.15
N PHE A 87 -1.20 20.88 -2.40
CA PHE A 87 -0.74 20.38 -3.72
C PHE A 87 -1.77 19.48 -4.41
N GLY A 88 -2.97 19.33 -3.84
CA GLY A 88 -4.03 18.48 -4.38
C GLY A 88 -3.77 16.98 -4.15
N THR A 89 -4.19 16.16 -5.11
CA THR A 89 -4.19 14.69 -4.99
C THR A 89 -3.18 14.04 -5.92
N ALA A 90 -2.48 13.03 -5.42
CA ALA A 90 -1.58 12.17 -6.19
C ALA A 90 -1.93 10.70 -5.95
N SER A 91 -1.57 9.82 -6.89
CA SER A 91 -1.76 8.37 -6.73
C SER A 91 -0.54 7.57 -7.17
N ALA A 92 -0.39 6.38 -6.59
CA ALA A 92 0.60 5.39 -7.00
C ALA A 92 0.03 3.99 -6.85
N ASN A 93 0.64 3.01 -7.52
CA ASN A 93 0.25 1.62 -7.42
C ASN A 93 1.48 0.69 -7.43
N LYS A 94 1.27 -0.54 -6.95
CA LYS A 94 2.27 -1.60 -6.92
C LYS A 94 1.57 -2.94 -7.13
N ALA A 95 2.04 -3.70 -8.11
CA ALA A 95 1.57 -5.06 -8.32
C ALA A 95 2.02 -5.98 -7.19
N ILE A 96 1.12 -6.86 -6.75
CA ILE A 96 1.38 -7.95 -5.81
C ILE A 96 1.07 -9.25 -6.55
N THR A 97 1.90 -10.28 -6.45
CA THR A 97 1.66 -11.56 -7.13
C THR A 97 1.70 -12.69 -6.13
N ILE A 98 0.61 -13.45 -6.08
CA ILE A 98 0.54 -14.70 -5.32
C ILE A 98 0.94 -15.83 -6.26
N VAL A 99 1.99 -16.55 -5.90
CA VAL A 99 2.48 -17.71 -6.64
C VAL A 99 2.13 -18.99 -5.89
N LYS A 100 2.14 -20.11 -6.60
CA LYS A 100 1.94 -21.43 -6.00
C LYS A 100 3.04 -21.75 -4.98
#